data_AF-A0A534L822-F1
#
_entry.id   AF-A0A534L822-F1
#
_cell.length_a   1.000
_cell.length_b   1.000
_cell.length_c   1.000
_cell.angle_alpha   90.00
_cell.angle_beta   90.00
_cell.angle_gamma   90.00
#
_symmetry.space_group_name_H-M   'P 1'
#
loop_
_entity.id
_entity.type
_entity.pdbx_description
1 polymer ?
#
loop_
_entity_poly.entity_id
_entity_poly.type
_entity_poly.pdbx_seq_one_letter_code
_entity_poly.pdbx_strand_id
1 'polypeptide(L)'
;MPSKRPIGVAIIAVLSFLAGLVEVLGGAALLGLAAIGATVGAGFLAAFAGIIGVVLLLVGLVTLAVAIGLWRMRTWAWWIAIIVNIISVVISLGTLNYVGLVFPLIILIYLFVIRDKFGIGGRPAGM
;
A
#
# COMPACT_ATOMS: atom_id res chain seq x y z
N MET A 1 -19.35 -17.19 19.47
CA MET A 1 -18.28 -17.81 18.68
C MET A 1 -17.37 -16.69 18.18
N PRO A 2 -16.06 -16.67 18.44
CA PRO A 2 -15.20 -15.61 17.91
C PRO A 2 -15.29 -15.66 16.40
N SER A 3 -15.76 -14.59 15.77
CA SER A 3 -15.88 -14.47 14.32
C SER A 3 -14.51 -14.66 13.72
N LYS A 4 -14.24 -15.87 13.21
CA LYS A 4 -12.96 -16.24 12.60
C LYS A 4 -12.76 -15.27 11.44
N ARG A 5 -11.84 -14.33 11.61
CA ARG A 5 -11.51 -13.38 10.54
C ARG A 5 -11.10 -14.22 9.33
N PRO A 6 -11.62 -13.94 8.13
CA PRO A 6 -11.21 -14.67 6.94
C PRO A 6 -9.69 -14.59 6.87
N ILE A 7 -9.00 -15.74 6.87
CA ILE A 7 -7.53 -15.83 6.95
C ILE A 7 -6.88 -14.92 5.91
N GLY A 8 -7.53 -14.80 4.75
CA GLY A 8 -7.13 -13.91 3.67
C GLY A 8 -7.10 -12.42 3.95
N VAL A 9 -8.10 -11.89 4.66
CA VAL A 9 -8.11 -10.47 5.07
C VAL A 9 -6.95 -10.21 6.01
N ALA A 10 -6.67 -11.15 6.92
CA ALA A 10 -5.55 -11.03 7.85
C ALA A 10 -4.21 -11.04 7.09
N ILE A 11 -4.04 -11.93 6.12
CA ILE A 11 -2.81 -11.98 5.30
C ILE A 11 -2.59 -10.65 4.57
N ILE A 12 -3.58 -10.13 3.83
CA ILE A 12 -3.40 -8.87 3.10
C ILE A 12 -3.11 -7.73 4.07
N ALA A 13 -3.85 -7.64 5.17
CA ALA A 13 -3.64 -6.57 6.13
C ALA A 13 -2.22 -6.60 6.73
N VAL A 14 -1.65 -7.79 7.00
CA VAL A 14 -0.25 -7.93 7.43
C VAL A 14 0.71 -7.54 6.30
N LEU A 15 0.49 -8.01 5.07
CA LEU A 15 1.35 -7.68 3.94
C LEU A 15 1.36 -6.18 3.65
N SER A 16 0.18 -5.54 3.63
CA SER A 16 0.06 -4.09 3.47
C SER A 16 0.67 -3.34 4.63
N PHE A 17 0.57 -3.86 5.87
CA PHE A 17 1.23 -3.25 7.01
C PHE A 17 2.76 -3.29 6.87
N LEU A 18 3.31 -4.44 6.47
CA LEU A 18 4.75 -4.58 6.22
C LEU A 18 5.22 -3.70 5.08
N ALA A 19 4.47 -3.63 3.98
CA ALA A 19 4.77 -2.74 2.86
C ALA A 19 4.79 -1.27 3.30
N GLY A 20 3.75 -0.81 3.99
CA GLY A 20 3.69 0.55 4.52
C GLY A 20 4.80 0.85 5.53
N LEU A 21 5.21 -0.14 6.34
CA LEU A 21 6.34 0.02 7.26
C LEU A 21 7.66 0.19 6.50
N VAL A 22 7.91 -0.61 5.46
CA VAL A 22 9.10 -0.47 4.61
C VAL A 22 9.11 0.88 3.89
N GLU A 23 7.96 1.35 3.39
CA GLU A 23 7.82 2.68 2.78
C GLU A 23 8.14 3.80 3.76
N VAL A 24 7.61 3.75 4.99
CA VAL A 24 7.91 4.75 6.03
C VAL A 24 9.39 4.74 6.40
N LEU A 25 9.97 3.56 6.62
CA LEU A 25 11.39 3.44 6.98
C LEU A 25 12.30 3.88 5.82
N GLY A 26 11.97 3.50 4.58
CA GLY A 26 12.69 3.92 3.38
C GLY A 26 12.58 5.43 3.16
N GLY A 27 11.41 6.01 3.35
CA GLY A 27 11.17 7.45 3.27
C GLY A 27 11.99 8.21 4.32
N ALA A 28 11.96 7.76 5.58
CA ALA A 28 12.75 8.33 6.66
C ALA A 28 14.27 8.22 6.41
N ALA A 29 14.73 7.08 5.89
CA ALA A 29 16.13 6.89 5.52
C ALA A 29 16.56 7.86 4.40
N LEU A 30 15.73 8.04 3.37
CA LEU A 30 15.98 9.01 2.29
C LEU A 30 16.03 10.45 2.81
N LEU A 31 15.17 10.82 3.76
CA LEU A 31 15.24 12.13 4.41
C LEU A 31 16.53 12.31 5.22
N GLY A 32 16.99 11.26 5.91
CA GLY A 32 18.30 11.27 6.59
C GLY A 32 19.45 11.45 5.61
N LEU A 33 19.42 10.73 4.47
CA LEU A 33 20.41 10.89 3.40
C LEU A 33 20.36 12.29 2.77
N ALA A 34 19.17 12.86 2.59
CA ALA A 34 19.01 14.23 2.10
C ALA A 34 19.64 15.25 3.06
N ALA A 35 19.43 15.09 4.37
CA ALA A 35 20.03 15.95 5.38
C ALA A 35 21.56 15.88 5.37
N ILE A 36 22.14 14.68 5.25
CA ILE A 36 23.60 14.50 5.12
C ILE A 36 24.10 15.06 3.79
N GLY A 37 23.41 14.79 2.69
CA GLY A 37 23.77 15.28 1.36
C GLY A 37 23.85 16.82 1.29
N ALA A 38 22.98 17.50 2.05
CA ALA A 38 22.98 18.95 2.14
C ALA A 38 24.25 19.51 2.83
N THR A 39 24.88 18.77 3.75
CA THR A 39 26.08 19.25 4.46
C THR A 39 27.38 19.02 3.68
N VAL A 40 27.39 18.05 2.76
CA VAL A 40 28.58 17.69 1.96
C VAL A 40 28.60 18.32 0.56
N GLY A 41 27.70 19.28 0.29
CA GLY A 41 27.64 20.00 -0.99
C GLY A 41 26.92 19.26 -2.13
N ALA A 42 26.24 18.15 -1.84
CA ALA A 42 25.47 17.37 -2.82
C ALA A 42 24.04 17.94 -3.03
N GLY A 43 23.91 19.27 -3.17
CA GLY A 43 22.62 19.98 -3.06
C GLY A 43 21.50 19.45 -3.97
N PHE A 44 21.81 19.16 -5.24
CA PHE A 44 20.82 18.61 -6.18
C PHE A 44 20.33 17.21 -5.76
N LEU A 45 21.25 16.30 -5.44
CA LEU A 45 20.92 14.94 -5.02
C LEU A 45 20.19 14.94 -3.67
N ALA A 46 20.59 15.83 -2.75
CA ALA A 46 19.94 16.02 -1.47
C ALA A 46 18.49 16.50 -1.62
N ALA A 47 18.24 17.50 -2.48
CA ALA A 47 16.89 17.98 -2.76
C ALA A 47 16.03 16.88 -3.39
N PHE A 48 16.57 16.13 -4.36
CA PHE A 48 15.87 15.04 -5.02
C PHE A 48 15.52 13.90 -4.04
N ALA A 49 16.49 13.44 -3.25
CA ALA A 49 16.27 12.44 -2.21
C ALA A 49 15.27 12.93 -1.15
N GLY A 50 15.30 14.22 -0.80
CA GLY A 50 14.35 14.83 0.12
C GLY A 50 12.92 14.78 -0.40
N ILE A 51 12.69 15.17 -1.66
CA ILE A 51 11.36 15.14 -2.28
C ILE A 51 10.82 13.71 -2.33
N ILE A 52 11.63 12.76 -2.82
CA ILE A 52 11.21 11.34 -2.87
C ILE A 52 10.96 10.81 -1.46
N GLY A 53 11.81 11.15 -0.50
CA GLY A 53 11.66 10.76 0.90
C GLY A 53 10.33 11.21 1.48
N VAL A 54 9.93 12.48 1.29
CA VAL A 54 8.63 13.00 1.74
C VAL A 54 7.47 12.25 1.07
N VAL A 55 7.52 12.09 -0.26
CA VAL A 55 6.46 11.41 -1.01
C VAL A 55 6.31 9.97 -0.52
N LEU A 56 7.42 9.25 -0.38
CA LEU A 56 7.42 7.86 0.07
C LEU A 56 6.91 7.72 1.51
N LEU A 57 7.23 8.68 2.39
CA LEU A 57 6.75 8.70 3.77
C LEU A 57 5.22 8.94 3.81
N LEU A 58 4.70 9.89 3.04
CA LEU A 58 3.27 10.13 2.93
C LEU A 58 2.52 8.90 2.38
N VAL A 59 3.05 8.29 1.32
CA VAL A 59 2.50 7.05 0.74
C VAL A 59 2.50 5.94 1.80
N GLY A 60 3.61 5.73 2.50
CA GLY A 60 3.73 4.74 3.57
C GLY A 60 2.70 4.91 4.69
N LEU A 61 2.47 6.15 5.12
CA LEU A 61 1.43 6.45 6.13
C LEU A 61 0.02 6.11 5.62
N VAL A 62 -0.28 6.41 4.35
CA VAL A 62 -1.56 6.04 3.73
C VAL A 62 -1.68 4.52 3.64
N THR A 63 -0.63 3.82 3.22
CA THR A 63 -0.58 2.36 3.15
C THR A 63 -0.83 1.72 4.52
N LEU A 64 -0.24 2.25 5.58
CA LEU A 64 -0.50 1.81 6.96
C LEU A 64 -1.96 2.06 7.39
N ALA A 65 -2.52 3.22 7.05
CA ALA A 65 -3.93 3.52 7.33
C ALA A 65 -4.87 2.53 6.61
N VAL A 66 -4.57 2.20 5.35
CA VAL A 66 -5.27 1.17 4.57
C VAL A 66 -5.13 -0.20 5.22
N ALA A 67 -3.92 -0.59 5.65
CA ALA A 67 -3.69 -1.86 6.34
C ALA A 67 -4.55 -2.00 7.60
N ILE A 68 -4.63 -0.93 8.42
CA ILE A 68 -5.50 -0.88 9.60
C ILE A 68 -6.99 -0.95 9.19
N GLY A 69 -7.37 -0.27 8.11
CA GLY A 69 -8.72 -0.29 7.56
C GLY A 69 -9.13 -1.69 7.06
N LEU A 70 -8.22 -2.39 6.39
CA LEU A 70 -8.39 -3.78 5.94
C LEU A 70 -8.50 -4.73 7.13
N TRP A 71 -7.66 -4.57 8.15
CA TRP A 71 -7.72 -5.34 9.40
C TRP A 71 -9.07 -5.19 10.11
N ARG A 72 -9.68 -4.01 10.03
CA ARG A 72 -11.01 -3.70 10.57
C ARG A 72 -12.16 -4.01 9.60
N MET A 73 -11.90 -4.67 8.47
CA MET A 73 -12.89 -5.03 7.44
C MET A 73 -13.74 -3.83 6.95
N ARG A 74 -13.14 -2.63 6.86
CA ARG A 74 -13.87 -1.44 6.40
C ARG A 74 -13.88 -1.32 4.88
N THR A 75 -15.04 -1.02 4.31
CA THR A 75 -15.27 -0.92 2.86
C THR A 75 -14.42 0.17 2.18
N TRP A 76 -14.15 1.29 2.85
CA TRP A 76 -13.30 2.36 2.28
C TRP A 76 -11.86 1.91 2.02
N ALA A 77 -11.31 1.05 2.90
CA ALA A 77 -9.94 0.58 2.78
C ALA A 77 -9.79 -0.39 1.60
N TRP A 78 -10.83 -1.16 1.32
CA TRP A 78 -10.88 -2.02 0.14
C TRP A 78 -10.82 -1.20 -1.16
N TRP A 79 -11.61 -0.12 -1.26
CA TRP A 79 -11.59 0.74 -2.44
C TRP A 79 -10.23 1.41 -2.67
N ILE A 80 -9.62 1.95 -1.61
CA ILE A 80 -8.27 2.54 -1.73
C ILE A 80 -7.26 1.47 -2.16
N ALA A 81 -7.29 0.29 -1.55
CA ALA A 81 -6.38 -0.79 -1.91
C ALA A 81 -6.53 -1.21 -3.39
N ILE A 82 -7.77 -1.32 -3.90
CA ILE A 82 -8.03 -1.59 -5.32
C ILE A 82 -7.42 -0.50 -6.20
N ILE A 83 -7.72 0.78 -5.92
CA ILE A 83 -7.24 1.90 -6.73
C ILE A 83 -5.72 1.95 -6.76
N VAL A 84 -5.07 1.84 -5.61
CA VAL A 84 -3.60 1.88 -5.49
C VAL A 84 -2.95 0.72 -6.24
N ASN A 85 -3.49 -0.50 -6.12
CA ASN A 85 -2.92 -1.65 -6.83
C ASN A 85 -3.15 -1.56 -8.35
N ILE A 86 -4.29 -1.02 -8.81
CA ILE A 86 -4.51 -0.76 -10.24
C ILE A 86 -3.48 0.26 -10.77
N ILE A 87 -3.27 1.37 -10.05
CA ILE A 87 -2.24 2.37 -10.41
C ILE A 87 -0.87 1.71 -10.46
N SER A 88 -0.55 0.86 -9.49
CA SER A 88 0.73 0.14 -9.42
C SER A 88 0.93 -0.80 -10.62
N VAL A 89 -0.12 -1.47 -11.09
CA VAL A 89 -0.08 -2.27 -12.33
C VAL A 89 0.20 -1.38 -13.54
N VAL A 90 -0.49 -0.25 -13.69
CA VAL A 90 -0.28 0.68 -14.81
C VAL A 90 1.16 1.20 -14.84
N ILE A 91 1.71 1.59 -13.68
CA ILE A 91 3.10 2.05 -13.56
C ILE A 91 4.07 0.92 -13.90
N SER A 92 3.84 -0.30 -13.40
CA SER A 92 4.70 -1.45 -13.66
C SER A 92 4.74 -1.83 -15.14
N LEU A 93 3.60 -1.71 -15.83
CA LEU A 93 3.52 -1.90 -17.28
C LEU A 93 4.27 -0.80 -18.05
N GLY A 94 4.09 0.47 -17.66
CA GLY A 94 4.80 1.59 -18.29
C GLY A 94 6.32 1.57 -18.09
N THR A 95 6.78 0.94 -17.00
CA THR A 95 8.21 0.79 -16.67
C THR A 95 8.80 -0.56 -17.07
N LEU A 96 8.01 -1.45 -17.68
CA LEU A 96 8.39 -2.82 -18.05
C LEU A 96 8.94 -3.66 -16.87
N ASN A 97 8.53 -3.32 -15.64
CA ASN A 97 8.95 -4.02 -14.43
C ASN A 97 8.01 -5.21 -14.15
N TYR A 98 8.27 -6.33 -14.83
CA TYR A 98 7.45 -7.54 -14.69
C TYR A 98 7.53 -8.18 -13.30
N VAL A 99 8.66 -8.00 -12.59
CA VAL A 99 8.81 -8.50 -11.21
C VAL A 99 7.93 -7.71 -10.25
N GLY A 100 7.93 -6.38 -10.39
CA GLY A 100 7.08 -5.47 -9.61
C GLY A 100 5.58 -5.61 -9.92
N LEU A 101 5.22 -6.23 -11.04
CA LEU A 101 3.84 -6.45 -11.46
C LEU A 101 3.18 -7.65 -10.77
N VAL A 102 3.95 -8.66 -10.35
CA VAL A 102 3.41 -9.89 -9.75
C VAL A 102 2.67 -9.61 -8.43
N PHE A 103 3.28 -8.84 -7.54
CA PHE A 103 2.70 -8.50 -6.24
C PHE A 103 1.34 -7.78 -6.33
N PRO A 104 1.19 -6.67 -7.08
CA PRO A 104 -0.10 -5.97 -7.16
C PRO A 104 -1.17 -6.81 -7.85
N LEU A 105 -0.82 -7.67 -8.82
CA LEU A 105 -1.79 -8.61 -9.40
C LEU A 105 -2.31 -9.63 -8.37
N ILE A 106 -1.42 -10.24 -7.58
CA ILE A 106 -1.81 -11.19 -6.53
C ILE A 106 -2.74 -10.51 -5.53
N ILE A 107 -2.40 -9.28 -5.10
CA ILE A 107 -3.22 -8.51 -4.16
C ILE A 107 -4.59 -8.20 -4.76
N LEU A 108 -4.68 -7.79 -6.03
CA LEU A 108 -5.95 -7.52 -6.71
C LEU A 108 -6.84 -8.75 -6.80
N ILE A 109 -6.29 -9.88 -7.27
CA ILE A 109 -7.01 -11.16 -7.34
C ILE A 109 -7.58 -11.49 -5.97
N TYR A 110 -6.75 -11.36 -4.93
CA TYR A 110 -7.15 -11.69 -3.59
C TYR A 110 -8.23 -10.74 -3.03
N LEU A 111 -8.10 -9.43 -3.24
CA LEU A 111 -9.10 -8.43 -2.87
C LEU A 111 -10.45 -8.70 -3.54
N PHE A 112 -10.43 -9.17 -4.79
CA PHE A 112 -11.64 -9.60 -5.50
C PHE A 112 -12.28 -10.84 -4.88
N VAL A 113 -11.48 -11.86 -4.53
CA VAL A 113 -11.96 -13.10 -3.89
C VAL A 113 -12.65 -12.83 -2.54
N ILE A 114 -12.19 -11.83 -1.79
CA ILE A 114 -12.74 -11.51 -0.47
C ILE A 114 -13.74 -10.34 -0.46
N ARG A 115 -14.12 -9.78 -1.61
CA ARG A 115 -14.97 -8.57 -1.70
C ARG A 115 -16.28 -8.68 -0.91
N ASP A 116 -16.87 -9.88 -0.86
CA ASP A 116 -18.14 -10.13 -0.18
C ASP A 116 -18.01 -9.94 1.34
N LYS A 117 -16.80 -10.11 1.91
CA LYS A 117 -16.52 -9.88 3.33
C LYS A 117 -16.48 -8.40 3.72
N PHE A 118 -16.34 -7.51 2.75
CA PHE A 118 -16.39 -6.05 2.94
C PHE A 118 -17.79 -5.46 2.73
N GLY A 119 -18.81 -6.31 2.59
CA GLY A 119 -20.18 -5.89 2.30
C GLY A 119 -20.39 -5.39 0.87
N ILE A 120 -19.46 -5.71 -0.04
CA ILE A 120 -19.50 -5.28 -1.43
C ILE A 120 -20.08 -6.42 -2.27
N GLY A 121 -21.22 -6.18 -2.93
CA GLY A 121 -21.85 -7.17 -3.83
C GLY A 121 -22.78 -8.18 -3.16
N GLY A 122 -23.03 -8.05 -1.85
CA GLY A 122 -24.08 -8.81 -1.17
C GLY A 122 -25.45 -8.36 -1.66
N ARG A 123 -26.25 -9.29 -2.20
CA ARG A 123 -27.68 -9.03 -2.47
C ARG A 123 -28.34 -8.52 -1.17
N PRO A 124 -29.14 -7.44 -1.20
CA PRO A 124 -29.95 -7.08 -0.06
C PRO A 124 -30.76 -8.31 0.36
N ALA A 125 -30.61 -8.73 1.61
CA ALA A 125 -31.34 -9.86 2.15
C ALA A 125 -32.83 -9.47 2.21
N GLY A 126 -33.56 -9.84 1.17
CA GLY A 126 -35.00 -9.61 1.04
C GLY A 126 -35.34 -8.52 0.02
N MET A 127 -35.38 -8.89 -1.26
CA MET A 127 -36.32 -8.39 -2.28
C MET A 127 -36.57 -9.51 -3.29
#